data_AF-A0A438JVG4-F1
#
_entry.id   AF-A0A438JVG4-F1
#
_cell.length_a   1.000
_cell.length_b   1.000
_cell.length_c   1.000
_cell.angle_alpha   90.00
_cell.angle_beta   90.00
_cell.angle_gamma   90.00
#
_symmetry.space_group_name_H-M   'P 1'
#
loop_
_entity.id
_entity.type
_entity.pdbx_description
1 polymer ?
#
loop_
_entity_poly.entity_id
_entity_poly.type
_entity_poly.pdbx_seq_one_letter_code
_entity_poly.pdbx_strand_id
1 'polypeptide(L)'
;MSRHNNEEQEEERLLFRHFSHEHPLEVACDDSSRPESDRVTCVGCGIHLLPRKAYYTCRTCDFSLHRPCYNMPRKVHHPADPGHDLVLHLSTSFACKGCGNPGSGFSYHCGICLQSYHILCSALPLSTSHYSHPHVLKLEFSPPNYDGLEGFCCDICKNPGSDHWLYRCGTCEFDVHLHCAMSNGQGHQSQTQETN
;
A
#
# COMPACT_ATOMS: atom_id res chain seq x y z
N MET A 1 -18.24 -54.98 -21.55
CA MET A 1 -19.44 -54.23 -21.10
C MET A 1 -19.16 -53.79 -19.68
N SER A 2 -18.52 -52.65 -19.46
CA SER A 2 -19.13 -51.31 -19.28
C SER A 2 -20.09 -51.34 -18.08
N ARG A 3 -19.97 -50.55 -17.01
CA ARG A 3 -19.74 -49.10 -16.86
C ARG A 3 -19.18 -48.86 -15.42
N HIS A 4 -18.08 -48.14 -15.24
CA HIS A 4 -18.04 -46.72 -14.83
C HIS A 4 -18.96 -46.39 -13.65
N ASN A 5 -18.39 -46.25 -12.45
CA ASN A 5 -18.84 -45.28 -11.46
C ASN A 5 -17.63 -44.41 -11.10
N ASN A 6 -17.47 -43.37 -11.90
CA ASN A 6 -16.67 -42.20 -11.62
C ASN A 6 -17.62 -41.27 -10.85
N GLU A 7 -17.69 -41.39 -9.53
CA GLU A 7 -18.45 -40.47 -8.70
C GLU A 7 -17.53 -39.30 -8.35
N GLU A 8 -17.64 -38.30 -9.21
CA GLU A 8 -17.10 -36.97 -9.14
C GLU A 8 -17.33 -36.38 -7.74
N GLN A 9 -16.27 -36.29 -6.94
CA GLN A 9 -16.20 -35.33 -5.84
C GLN A 9 -16.07 -33.95 -6.47
N GLU A 10 -17.20 -33.37 -6.87
CA GLU A 10 -17.30 -31.96 -7.22
C GLU A 10 -17.12 -31.16 -5.91
N GLU A 11 -15.86 -30.88 -5.60
CA GLU A 11 -15.45 -29.97 -4.53
C GLU A 11 -16.23 -28.67 -4.71
N GLU A 12 -17.19 -28.41 -3.83
CA GLU A 12 -18.09 -27.25 -3.87
C GLU A 12 -17.26 -25.96 -3.86
N ARG A 13 -16.94 -25.45 -5.07
CA ARG A 13 -16.04 -24.31 -5.23
C ARG A 13 -16.71 -23.08 -4.65
N LEU A 14 -16.18 -22.62 -3.52
CA LEU A 14 -16.66 -21.40 -2.88
C LEU A 14 -16.38 -20.21 -3.79
N LEU A 15 -17.44 -19.62 -4.31
CA LEU A 15 -17.41 -18.44 -5.16
C LEU A 15 -17.62 -17.17 -4.32
N PHE A 16 -16.68 -16.24 -4.43
CA PHE A 16 -16.64 -15.01 -3.64
C PHE A 16 -16.84 -13.80 -4.55
N ARG A 17 -17.80 -12.94 -4.21
CA ARG A 17 -17.97 -11.66 -4.92
C ARG A 17 -17.07 -10.60 -4.29
N HIS A 18 -16.55 -9.69 -5.09
CA HIS A 18 -15.80 -8.53 -4.62
C HIS A 18 -16.40 -7.25 -5.22
N PHE A 19 -16.24 -6.11 -4.56
CA PHE A 19 -16.89 -4.87 -5.01
C PHE A 19 -16.21 -4.22 -6.20
N SER A 20 -14.92 -4.48 -6.35
CA SER A 20 -14.08 -3.88 -7.38
C SER A 20 -13.96 -4.75 -8.63
N HIS A 21 -14.71 -5.85 -8.71
CA HIS A 21 -14.60 -6.82 -9.79
C HIS A 21 -15.91 -7.58 -10.00
N GLU A 22 -16.30 -7.79 -11.25
CA GLU A 22 -17.63 -8.30 -11.61
C GLU A 22 -17.73 -9.83 -11.52
N HIS A 23 -16.65 -10.55 -11.86
CA HIS A 23 -16.64 -12.01 -11.85
C HIS A 23 -16.47 -12.56 -10.42
N PRO A 24 -17.03 -13.76 -10.14
CA PRO A 24 -16.72 -14.46 -8.92
C PRO A 24 -15.23 -14.82 -8.82
N LEU A 25 -14.71 -14.70 -7.61
CA LEU A 25 -13.35 -15.08 -7.24
C LEU A 25 -13.37 -16.43 -6.54
N GLU A 26 -12.27 -17.15 -6.64
CA GLU A 26 -12.02 -18.38 -5.90
C GLU A 26 -10.80 -18.20 -5.01
N VAL A 27 -10.70 -19.03 -3.97
CA VAL A 27 -9.49 -19.09 -3.15
C VAL A 27 -8.49 -20.00 -3.81
N ALA A 28 -7.31 -19.46 -4.10
CA ALA A 28 -6.16 -20.21 -4.60
C ALA A 28 -4.98 -20.09 -3.63
N CYS A 29 -4.05 -21.02 -3.74
CA CYS A 29 -2.78 -20.99 -3.03
C CYS A 29 -1.69 -21.33 -4.04
N ASP A 30 -0.68 -20.48 -4.17
CA ASP A 30 0.38 -20.70 -5.16
C ASP A 30 1.44 -21.63 -4.59
N ASP A 31 1.92 -22.55 -5.43
CA ASP A 31 3.04 -23.42 -5.08
C ASP A 31 4.37 -22.64 -5.23
N SER A 32 5.37 -23.03 -4.45
CA SER A 32 6.69 -22.40 -4.44
C SER A 32 7.52 -22.66 -5.70
N SER A 33 6.96 -23.38 -6.68
CA SER A 33 7.64 -23.78 -7.91
C SER A 33 7.63 -22.70 -9.00
N ARG A 34 6.85 -21.62 -8.87
CA ARG A 34 6.84 -20.53 -9.86
C ARG A 34 8.09 -19.65 -9.80
N PRO A 35 8.70 -19.31 -10.95
CA PRO A 35 9.82 -18.36 -10.99
C PRO A 35 9.36 -16.95 -10.58
N GLU A 36 10.29 -16.12 -10.10
CA GLU A 36 9.98 -14.76 -9.62
C GLU A 36 9.33 -13.86 -10.66
N SER A 37 9.70 -14.03 -11.93
CA SER A 37 9.14 -13.27 -13.05
C SER A 37 7.68 -13.59 -13.38
N ASP A 38 7.14 -14.69 -12.85
CA ASP A 38 5.76 -15.15 -13.08
C ASP A 38 4.91 -15.10 -11.79
N ARG A 39 5.40 -14.35 -10.78
CA ARG A 39 4.65 -14.16 -9.54
C ARG A 39 3.46 -13.26 -9.81
N VAL A 40 2.28 -13.82 -9.55
CA VAL A 40 1.02 -13.11 -9.57
C VAL A 40 1.09 -11.85 -8.70
N THR A 41 0.66 -10.73 -9.24
CA THR A 41 0.62 -9.44 -8.54
C THR A 41 -0.79 -9.18 -8.04
N CYS A 42 -0.91 -8.71 -6.80
CA CYS A 42 -2.18 -8.27 -6.26
C CYS A 42 -2.62 -6.96 -6.94
N VAL A 43 -3.79 -6.95 -7.56
CA VAL A 43 -4.40 -5.75 -8.19
C VAL A 43 -4.67 -4.67 -7.16
N GLY A 44 -4.92 -5.04 -5.90
CA GLY A 44 -5.24 -4.10 -4.83
C GLY A 44 -4.04 -3.30 -4.33
N CYS A 45 -2.87 -3.92 -4.15
CA CYS A 45 -1.71 -3.24 -3.55
C CYS A 45 -0.50 -3.12 -4.48
N GLY A 46 -0.52 -3.75 -5.66
CA GLY A 46 0.61 -3.78 -6.58
C GLY A 46 1.79 -4.65 -6.12
N ILE A 47 1.68 -5.36 -5.00
CA ILE A 47 2.73 -6.24 -4.46
C ILE A 47 2.47 -7.69 -4.88
N HIS A 48 3.54 -8.44 -5.14
CA HIS A 48 3.47 -9.85 -5.45
C HIS A 48 2.79 -10.68 -4.34
N LEU A 49 2.05 -11.70 -4.75
CA LEU A 49 1.52 -12.71 -3.85
C LEU A 49 2.67 -13.54 -3.27
N LEU A 50 2.56 -13.90 -1.99
CA LEU A 50 3.54 -14.74 -1.34
C LEU A 50 3.26 -16.22 -1.65
N PRO A 51 4.31 -17.03 -1.93
CA PRO A 51 4.14 -18.48 -2.07
C PRO A 51 3.49 -19.09 -0.83
N ARG A 52 2.70 -20.15 -1.02
CA ARG A 52 2.02 -20.89 0.07
C ARG A 52 1.07 -20.05 0.93
N LYS A 53 0.66 -18.87 0.45
CA LYS A 53 -0.39 -18.05 1.09
C LYS A 53 -1.62 -18.05 0.21
N ALA A 54 -2.78 -18.22 0.85
CA ALA A 54 -4.06 -18.16 0.17
C ALA A 54 -4.37 -16.73 -0.30
N TYR A 55 -4.93 -16.62 -1.50
CA TYR A 55 -5.35 -15.38 -2.14
C TYR A 55 -6.65 -15.60 -2.90
N TYR A 56 -7.32 -14.52 -3.28
CA TYR A 56 -8.51 -14.57 -4.13
C TYR A 56 -8.10 -14.32 -5.57
N THR A 57 -8.59 -15.14 -6.49
CA THR A 57 -8.28 -15.02 -7.91
C THR A 57 -9.50 -15.24 -8.79
N CYS A 58 -9.55 -14.52 -9.89
CA CYS A 58 -10.54 -14.70 -10.93
C CYS A 58 -10.01 -15.68 -11.99
N ARG A 59 -10.88 -16.57 -12.48
CA ARG A 59 -10.53 -17.50 -13.56
C ARG A 59 -10.69 -16.92 -14.97
N THR A 60 -11.46 -15.85 -15.12
CA THR A 60 -11.81 -15.29 -16.42
C THR A 60 -10.89 -14.13 -16.83
N CYS A 61 -10.13 -13.57 -15.89
CA CYS A 61 -9.20 -12.46 -16.15
C CYS A 61 -8.11 -12.41 -15.08
N ASP A 62 -7.08 -11.59 -15.33
CA ASP A 62 -5.93 -11.39 -14.44
C ASP A 62 -6.26 -10.51 -13.22
N PHE A 63 -7.26 -10.91 -12.44
CA PHE A 63 -7.67 -10.25 -11.21
C PHE A 63 -7.34 -11.13 -10.01
N SER A 64 -6.34 -10.73 -9.23
CA SER A 64 -5.92 -11.43 -8.02
C SER A 64 -5.74 -10.45 -6.86
N LEU A 65 -6.12 -10.87 -5.65
CA LEU A 65 -6.03 -10.07 -4.42
C LEU A 65 -5.43 -10.89 -3.28
N HIS A 66 -4.52 -10.30 -2.52
CA HIS A 66 -4.19 -10.85 -1.20
C HIS A 66 -5.47 -10.91 -0.33
N ARG A 67 -5.53 -11.87 0.59
CA ARG A 67 -6.64 -11.97 1.54
C ARG A 67 -6.89 -10.66 2.34
N PRO A 68 -5.86 -9.93 2.83
CA PRO A 68 -6.07 -8.60 3.40
C PRO A 68 -6.67 -7.60 2.41
N CYS A 69 -6.19 -7.57 1.15
CA CYS A 69 -6.70 -6.65 0.13
C CYS A 69 -8.19 -6.91 -0.17
N TYR A 70 -8.61 -8.17 -0.23
CA TYR A 70 -10.03 -8.54 -0.39
C TYR A 70 -10.91 -8.06 0.78
N ASN A 71 -10.36 -8.11 2.01
CA ASN A 71 -11.09 -7.76 3.23
C ASN A 71 -10.90 -6.30 3.66
N MET A 72 -10.34 -5.43 2.80
CA MET A 72 -10.14 -4.04 3.15
C MET A 72 -11.47 -3.34 3.43
N PRO A 73 -11.55 -2.51 4.49
CA PRO A 73 -12.77 -1.77 4.78
C PRO A 73 -13.06 -0.79 3.65
N ARG A 74 -14.30 -0.79 3.16
CA ARG A 74 -14.73 0.10 2.07
C ARG A 74 -14.70 1.58 2.43
N LYS A 75 -14.75 1.88 3.72
CA LYS A 75 -14.87 3.23 4.26
C LYS A 75 -14.08 3.31 5.56
N VAL A 76 -13.26 4.34 5.72
CA VAL A 76 -12.44 4.56 6.92
C VAL A 76 -12.45 6.02 7.32
N HIS A 77 -12.33 6.27 8.62
CA HIS A 77 -11.95 7.56 9.16
C HIS A 77 -10.43 7.58 9.32
N HIS A 78 -9.75 8.57 8.76
CA HIS A 78 -8.29 8.66 8.80
C HIS A 78 -7.84 10.01 9.37
N PRO A 79 -6.84 10.07 10.26
CA PRO A 79 -6.43 11.32 10.89
C PRO A 79 -5.91 12.40 9.92
N ALA A 80 -5.47 12.01 8.72
CA ALA A 80 -5.08 12.96 7.68
C ALA A 80 -6.26 13.70 7.03
N ASP A 81 -7.49 13.22 7.20
CA ASP A 81 -8.72 13.90 6.79
C ASP A 81 -9.80 13.70 7.87
N PRO A 82 -9.67 14.37 9.02
CA PRO A 82 -10.51 14.11 10.19
C PRO A 82 -11.98 14.53 9.98
N GLY A 83 -12.26 15.36 8.99
CA GLY A 83 -13.61 15.87 8.69
C GLY A 83 -14.40 15.00 7.71
N HIS A 84 -13.75 14.06 7.02
CA HIS A 84 -14.38 13.30 5.96
C HIS A 84 -14.02 11.82 5.98
N ASP A 85 -14.89 11.06 5.33
CA ASP A 85 -14.68 9.63 5.14
C ASP A 85 -13.84 9.37 3.90
N LEU A 86 -12.87 8.47 4.02
CA LEU A 86 -12.16 7.96 2.87
C LEU A 86 -12.83 6.67 2.39
N VAL A 87 -13.14 6.61 1.10
CA VAL A 87 -13.77 5.46 0.44
C VAL A 87 -12.73 4.69 -0.34
N LEU A 88 -12.78 3.36 -0.30
CA LEU A 88 -11.87 2.49 -1.04
C LEU A 88 -12.30 2.40 -2.51
N HIS A 89 -11.39 2.75 -3.42
CA HIS A 89 -11.59 2.70 -4.88
C HIS A 89 -10.51 1.86 -5.55
N LEU A 90 -10.88 1.22 -6.67
CA LEU A 90 -9.91 0.68 -7.62
C LEU A 90 -9.65 1.75 -8.68
N SER A 91 -8.40 2.15 -8.84
CA SER A 91 -7.97 3.22 -9.74
C SER A 91 -6.82 2.76 -10.61
N THR A 92 -6.83 3.16 -11.89
CA THR A 92 -5.73 2.87 -12.83
C THR A 92 -4.53 3.78 -12.60
N SER A 93 -4.77 5.02 -12.14
CA SER A 93 -3.75 5.98 -11.76
C SER A 93 -4.31 6.99 -10.75
N PHE A 94 -3.50 7.40 -9.78
CA PHE A 94 -3.78 8.51 -8.87
C PHE A 94 -2.46 9.07 -8.31
N ALA A 95 -2.49 10.30 -7.81
CA ALA A 95 -1.39 10.86 -7.02
C ALA A 95 -1.71 10.71 -5.52
N CYS A 96 -0.78 10.15 -4.75
CA CYS A 96 -0.97 10.00 -3.32
C CYS A 96 -0.61 11.31 -2.60
N LYS A 97 -1.56 11.95 -1.92
CA LYS A 97 -1.27 13.17 -1.14
C LYS A 97 -0.30 12.93 0.01
N GLY A 98 -0.28 11.70 0.54
CA GLY A 98 0.53 11.34 1.69
C GLY A 98 2.02 11.17 1.41
N CYS A 99 2.41 10.60 0.27
CA CYS A 99 3.82 10.39 -0.07
C CYS A 99 4.28 11.13 -1.33
N GLY A 100 3.36 11.72 -2.09
CA GLY A 100 3.63 12.42 -3.35
C GLY A 100 3.76 11.52 -4.58
N ASN A 101 3.96 10.22 -4.38
CA ASN A 101 4.21 9.30 -5.47
C ASN A 101 2.91 8.91 -6.20
N PRO A 102 2.99 8.61 -7.51
CA PRO A 102 1.87 8.03 -8.24
C PRO A 102 1.52 6.64 -7.69
N GLY A 103 0.28 6.21 -7.91
CA GLY A 103 -0.22 4.91 -7.51
C GLY A 103 -1.24 4.35 -8.49
N SER A 104 -1.45 3.04 -8.41
CA SER A 104 -2.50 2.30 -9.10
C SER A 104 -3.03 1.21 -8.16
N GLY A 105 -4.15 0.59 -8.52
CA GLY A 105 -4.81 -0.40 -7.68
C GLY A 105 -5.75 0.23 -6.66
N PHE A 106 -5.81 -0.31 -5.45
CA PHE A 106 -6.66 0.24 -4.40
C PHE A 106 -6.08 1.51 -3.79
N SER A 107 -6.96 2.49 -3.62
CA SER A 107 -6.69 3.75 -2.93
C SER A 107 -7.84 4.13 -2.02
N TYR A 108 -7.54 4.89 -0.97
CA TYR A 108 -8.53 5.58 -0.17
C TYR A 108 -8.70 6.99 -0.72
N HIS A 109 -9.91 7.32 -1.16
CA HIS A 109 -10.24 8.59 -1.80
C HIS A 109 -11.29 9.35 -1.00
N CYS A 110 -11.08 10.64 -0.79
CA CYS A 110 -12.07 11.56 -0.26
C CYS A 110 -12.79 12.26 -1.41
N GLY A 111 -14.09 12.02 -1.56
CA GLY A 111 -14.90 12.67 -2.60
C GLY A 111 -15.12 14.17 -2.40
N ILE A 112 -14.81 14.72 -1.22
CA ILE A 112 -14.98 16.14 -0.88
C ILE A 112 -13.66 16.90 -1.07
N CYS A 113 -12.57 16.42 -0.47
CA CYS A 113 -11.24 17.02 -0.60
C CYS A 113 -10.55 16.70 -1.93
N LEU A 114 -11.08 15.71 -2.67
CA LEU A 114 -10.52 15.16 -3.91
C LEU A 114 -9.09 14.61 -3.75
N GLN A 115 -8.72 14.22 -2.53
CA GLN A 115 -7.42 13.64 -2.21
C GLN A 115 -7.49 12.11 -2.21
N SER A 116 -6.43 11.49 -2.72
CA SER A 116 -6.26 10.04 -2.71
C SER A 116 -5.00 9.65 -1.94
N TYR A 117 -5.06 8.48 -1.31
CA TYR A 117 -3.97 7.91 -0.53
C TYR A 117 -3.76 6.46 -0.94
N HIS A 118 -2.51 6.02 -1.10
CA HIS A 118 -2.23 4.59 -1.19
C HIS A 118 -2.80 3.90 0.06
N ILE A 119 -3.31 2.67 -0.09
CA ILE A 119 -3.76 1.88 1.05
C ILE A 119 -2.63 1.64 2.07
N LEU A 120 -1.38 1.55 1.60
CA LEU A 120 -0.21 1.36 2.48
C LEU A 120 0.18 2.65 3.18
N CYS A 121 0.08 3.81 2.53
CA CYS A 121 0.26 5.10 3.20
C CYS A 121 -0.78 5.31 4.29
N SER A 122 -2.05 4.99 4.01
CA SER A 122 -3.16 5.09 4.97
C SER A 122 -3.05 4.12 6.15
N ALA A 123 -2.19 3.10 6.03
CA ALA A 123 -1.92 2.11 7.06
C ALA A 123 -0.60 2.35 7.81
N LEU A 124 0.11 3.45 7.51
CA LEU A 124 1.32 3.80 8.25
C LEU A 124 0.99 4.02 9.72
N PRO A 125 1.86 3.56 10.64
CA PRO A 125 1.64 3.81 12.06
C PRO A 125 1.72 5.30 12.35
N LEU A 126 0.84 5.81 13.22
CA LEU A 126 0.88 7.23 13.62
C LEU A 126 2.13 7.60 14.41
N SER A 127 2.90 6.61 14.86
CA SER A 127 4.16 6.79 15.55
C SER A 127 5.08 5.59 15.36
N THR A 128 6.39 5.82 15.30
CA THR A 128 7.39 4.76 15.20
C THR A 128 8.65 5.12 15.99
N SER A 129 9.37 4.11 16.47
CA SER A 129 10.71 4.26 17.03
C SER A 129 11.76 3.97 15.96
N HIS A 130 12.86 4.71 15.94
CA HIS A 130 13.95 4.50 14.99
C HIS A 130 15.30 4.44 15.71
N TYR A 131 16.21 3.54 15.31
CA TYR A 131 17.48 3.32 16.03
C TYR A 131 18.40 4.56 16.05
N SER A 132 18.27 5.44 15.05
CA SER A 132 19.07 6.68 14.97
C SER A 132 18.55 7.80 15.87
N HIS A 133 17.43 7.62 16.57
CA HIS A 133 16.86 8.65 17.44
C HIS A 133 16.15 8.07 18.67
N PRO A 134 16.47 8.51 19.90
CA PRO A 134 15.97 7.88 21.12
C PRO A 134 14.47 8.12 21.39
N HIS A 135 13.88 9.18 20.84
CA HIS A 135 12.46 9.48 21.04
C HIS A 135 11.58 8.86 19.96
N VAL A 136 10.31 8.64 20.30
CA VAL A 136 9.28 8.21 19.34
C VAL A 136 9.04 9.34 18.34
N LEU A 137 9.08 8.98 17.05
CA LEU A 137 8.72 9.86 15.96
C LEU A 137 7.21 9.74 15.70
N LYS A 138 6.54 10.87 15.48
CA LYS A 138 5.12 10.93 15.13
C LYS A 138 4.97 11.17 13.63
N LEU A 139 3.97 10.53 13.03
CA LEU A 139 3.59 10.82 11.65
C LEU A 139 2.91 12.20 11.60
N GLU A 140 3.47 13.09 10.80
CA GLU A 140 2.93 14.42 10.54
C GLU A 140 2.44 14.49 9.08
N PHE A 141 1.27 15.08 8.86
CA PHE A 141 0.60 15.10 7.56
C PHE A 141 1.03 16.27 6.65
N SER A 142 1.94 17.10 7.14
CA SER A 142 2.61 18.17 6.41
C SER A 142 3.91 18.51 7.13
N PRO A 143 4.96 18.95 6.42
CA PRO A 143 6.18 19.42 7.07
C PRO A 143 5.91 20.70 7.89
N PRO A 144 6.75 20.97 8.92
CA PRO A 144 6.68 22.23 9.63
C PRO A 144 7.13 23.38 8.73
N ASN A 145 6.52 24.55 8.93
CA ASN A 145 7.01 25.79 8.34
C ASN A 145 8.14 26.33 9.21
N TYR A 146 9.38 26.05 8.84
CA TYR A 146 10.54 26.71 9.44
C TYR A 146 10.65 28.12 8.90
N ASP A 147 10.93 29.09 9.77
CA ASP A 147 11.02 30.52 9.44
C ASP A 147 11.91 30.76 8.20
N GLY A 148 11.27 30.95 7.04
CA GLY A 148 11.94 31.28 5.78
C GLY A 148 12.58 30.11 5.01
N LEU A 149 12.36 28.85 5.41
CA LEU A 149 12.86 27.68 4.67
C LEU A 149 11.72 26.96 3.93
N GLU A 150 11.91 26.73 2.64
CA GLU A 150 11.03 25.86 1.85
C GLU A 150 11.35 24.39 2.16
N GLY A 151 10.71 23.85 3.20
CA GLY A 151 10.74 22.42 3.54
C GLY A 151 11.70 22.03 4.66
N PHE A 152 11.97 20.73 4.78
CA PHE A 152 12.85 20.13 5.79
C PHE A 152 14.01 19.38 5.15
N CYS A 153 15.06 19.10 5.89
CA CYS A 153 16.12 18.17 5.49
C CYS A 153 16.01 16.90 6.32
N CYS A 154 16.05 15.73 5.68
CA CYS A 154 15.94 14.46 6.41
C CYS A 154 17.18 14.21 7.27
N ASP A 155 16.99 13.98 8.56
CA ASP A 155 18.09 13.78 9.50
C ASP A 155 18.85 12.47 9.31
N ILE A 156 18.27 11.50 8.61
CA ILE A 156 18.90 10.20 8.33
C ILE A 156 19.74 10.27 7.06
N CYS A 157 19.12 10.63 5.93
CA CYS A 157 19.79 10.58 4.62
C CYS A 157 20.42 11.91 4.20
N LYS A 158 20.15 13.00 4.93
CA LYS A 158 20.63 14.37 4.69
C LYS A 158 20.18 14.99 3.35
N ASN A 159 19.23 14.38 2.67
CA ASN A 159 18.61 14.93 1.47
C ASN A 159 17.37 15.78 1.81
N PRO A 160 16.99 16.74 0.94
CA PRO A 160 15.76 17.51 1.10
C PRO A 160 14.51 16.63 1.23
N GLY A 161 13.60 17.07 2.10
CA GLY A 161 12.24 16.58 2.23
C GLY A 161 11.34 17.07 1.10
N SER A 162 10.11 16.57 1.10
CA SER A 162 9.03 17.07 0.25
C SER A 162 7.97 17.79 1.09
N ASP A 163 6.95 18.34 0.44
CA ASP A 163 5.75 18.92 1.07
C ASP A 163 4.71 17.86 1.51
N HIS A 164 5.11 16.59 1.54
CA HIS A 164 4.28 15.44 1.90
C HIS A 164 4.51 14.98 3.35
N TRP A 165 3.90 13.86 3.73
CA TRP A 165 3.99 13.35 5.09
C TRP A 165 5.42 12.96 5.46
N LEU A 166 5.73 13.09 6.75
CA LEU A 166 7.03 12.80 7.34
C LEU A 166 6.86 12.22 8.73
N TYR A 167 7.91 11.61 9.28
CA TYR A 167 7.98 11.32 10.70
C TYR A 167 8.83 12.39 11.39
N ARG A 168 8.34 12.91 12.51
CA ARG A 168 8.96 14.00 13.25
C ARG A 168 9.03 13.71 14.75
N CYS A 169 10.16 14.03 15.35
CA CYS A 169 10.27 14.27 16.79
C CYS A 169 10.17 15.77 17.05
N GLY A 170 9.02 16.25 17.52
CA GLY A 170 8.81 17.69 17.73
C GLY A 170 9.74 18.33 18.77
N THR A 171 10.21 17.57 19.77
CA THR A 171 11.10 18.10 20.82
C THR A 171 12.56 18.24 20.38
N CYS A 172 12.99 17.44 19.42
CA CYS A 172 14.36 17.45 18.91
C CYS A 172 14.46 18.03 17.51
N GLU A 173 13.32 18.39 16.91
CA GLU A 173 13.21 18.80 15.51
C GLU A 173 13.84 17.76 14.56
N PHE A 174 13.72 16.48 14.92
CA PHE A 174 14.27 15.37 14.14
C PHE A 174 13.26 14.95 13.08
N ASP A 175 13.52 15.34 11.83
CA ASP A 175 12.61 15.16 10.69
C ASP A 175 13.15 14.12 9.72
N VAL A 176 12.32 13.16 9.34
CA VAL A 176 12.74 12.09 8.43
C VAL A 176 11.67 11.74 7.42
N HIS A 177 12.10 11.39 6.20
CA HIS A 177 11.19 10.86 5.19
C HIS A 177 10.48 9.60 5.70
N LEU A 178 9.28 9.32 5.18
CA LEU A 178 8.53 8.09 5.49
C LEU A 178 9.38 6.83 5.29
N HIS A 179 10.09 6.73 4.17
CA HIS A 179 10.91 5.56 3.86
C HIS A 179 12.16 5.48 4.75
N CYS A 180 12.73 6.61 5.17
CA CYS A 180 13.88 6.66 6.08
C CYS A 180 13.48 6.20 7.49
N ALA A 181 12.28 6.55 7.96
CA ALA A 181 11.77 6.08 9.25
C ALA A 181 11.46 4.58 9.29
N MET A 182 11.11 3.99 8.14
CA MET A 182 10.66 2.60 8.02
C MET A 182 11.78 1.64 7.61
N SER A 183 12.90 2.15 7.10
CA SER A 183 14.06 1.34 6.67
C SER A 183 15.08 1.25 7.78
N ASN A 184 15.48 0.04 8.16
CA ASN A 184 16.56 -0.19 9.15
C ASN A 184 17.97 0.06 8.55
N GLY A 185 18.21 1.24 7.97
CA GLY A 185 19.56 1.70 7.62
C GLY A 185 20.13 1.25 6.27
N GLN A 186 19.31 0.85 5.30
CA GLN A 186 19.77 0.70 3.91
C GLN A 186 19.31 1.90 3.08
N GLY A 187 20.21 2.87 2.90
CA GLY A 187 19.99 4.02 2.03
C GLY A 187 19.75 3.57 0.59
N HIS A 188 18.56 3.84 0.07
CA HIS A 188 18.31 3.79 -1.36
C HIS A 188 18.75 5.12 -1.97
N GLN A 189 19.86 5.08 -2.70
CA GLN A 189 20.23 6.15 -3.60
C GLN A 189 19.16 6.20 -4.70
N SER A 190 18.35 7.26 -4.73
CA SER A 190 17.53 7.58 -5.88
C SER A 190 18.47 7.86 -7.04
N GLN A 191 18.52 6.96 -8.02
CA GLN A 191 19.16 7.22 -9.30
C GLN A 191 18.35 8.30 -10.01
N THR A 192 18.84 9.54 -9.98
CA THR A 192 18.47 10.56 -10.95
C THR A 192 19.07 10.16 -12.29
N GLN A 193 18.23 9.71 -13.23
CA GLN A 193 18.62 9.68 -14.64
C GLN A 193 18.61 11.11 -15.15
N GLU A 194 19.80 11.67 -15.33
CA GLU A 194 20.04 12.86 -16.14
C GLU A 194 19.73 12.50 -17.60
N THR A 195 18.70 13.11 -18.17
CA THR A 195 18.49 13.12 -19.61
C THR A 195 19.45 14.14 -20.22
N ASN A 196 20.37 13.65 -21.04
CA ASN A 196 21.14 14.44 -22.00
C ASN A 196 20.40 14.47 -23.34
#